data_AF-A0A5R9F8E9-F1
#
_entry.id   AF-A0A5R9F8E9-F1
#
_cell.length_a   1.000
_cell.length_b   1.000
_cell.length_c   1.000
_cell.angle_alpha   90.00
_cell.angle_beta   90.00
_cell.angle_gamma   90.00
#
_symmetry.space_group_name_H-M   'P 1'
#
loop_
_entity.id
_entity.type
_entity.pdbx_description
1 polymer ?
#
loop_
_entity_poly.entity_id
_entity_poly.type
_entity_poly.pdbx_seq_one_letter_code
_entity_poly.pdbx_strand_id
1 'polypeptide(L)'
;MKIYLIVTQLIYLISLVPWFVILGLSFMSFDNGVNAYNIAFVSSISAYPLAVIVCSIISWFLREGKKRVAVIVNLFPVLWVIGFGLLMLFFV
;
A
#
# COMPACT_ATOMS: atom_id res chain seq x y z
N MET A 1 -3.80 21.39 2.28
CA MET A 1 -4.30 20.05 2.67
C MET A 1 -5.05 19.34 1.56
N LYS A 2 -6.10 19.93 0.94
CA LYS A 2 -6.83 19.25 -0.15
C LYS A 2 -5.91 18.82 -1.32
N ILE A 3 -5.13 19.76 -1.86
CA ILE A 3 -4.18 19.49 -2.95
C ILE A 3 -3.17 18.41 -2.55
N TYR A 4 -2.63 18.48 -1.33
CA TYR A 4 -1.70 17.46 -0.81
C TYR A 4 -2.31 16.06 -0.83
N LEU A 5 -3.52 15.88 -0.28
CA LEU A 5 -4.20 14.58 -0.27
C LEU A 5 -4.44 14.07 -1.69
N ILE A 6 -4.96 14.93 -2.58
CA ILE A 6 -5.21 14.56 -3.98
C ILE A 6 -3.92 14.12 -4.67
N VAL A 7 -2.85 14.91 -4.59
CA VAL A 7 -1.57 14.59 -5.24
C VAL A 7 -1.02 13.25 -4.73
N THR A 8 -1.01 13.03 -3.41
CA THR A 8 -0.54 11.76 -2.84
C THR A 8 -1.42 10.57 -3.23
N GLN A 9 -2.73 10.74 -3.30
CA GLN A 9 -3.67 9.68 -3.68
C GLN A 9 -3.55 9.34 -5.17
N LEU A 10 -3.25 10.32 -6.03
CA LEU A 10 -2.90 10.08 -7.43
C LEU A 10 -1.60 9.28 -7.56
N ILE A 11 -0.58 9.59 -6.75
CA ILE A 11 0.66 8.80 -6.71
C ILE A 11 0.37 7.35 -6.31
N TYR A 12 -0.49 7.12 -5.31
CA TYR A 12 -0.92 5.76 -4.94
C TYR A 12 -1.67 5.06 -6.06
N LEU A 13 -2.54 5.78 -6.77
CA LEU A 13 -3.29 5.23 -7.90
C LEU A 13 -2.37 4.80 -9.04
N ILE A 14 -1.32 5.58 -9.33
CA ILE A 14 -0.29 5.19 -10.30
C ILE A 14 0.52 4.00 -9.77
N SER A 15 0.86 4.01 -8.48
CA SER A 15 1.63 2.93 -7.83
C SER A 15 0.86 1.59 -7.78
N LEU A 16 -0.48 1.62 -7.83
CA LEU A 16 -1.30 0.41 -7.89
C LEU A 16 -1.07 -0.39 -9.16
N VAL A 17 -0.73 0.27 -10.28
CA VAL A 17 -0.50 -0.42 -11.57
C VAL A 17 0.64 -1.45 -11.47
N PRO A 18 1.88 -1.07 -11.10
CA PRO A 18 2.94 -2.04 -10.88
C PRO A 18 2.65 -2.95 -9.67
N TRP A 19 1.91 -2.46 -8.66
CA TRP A 19 1.56 -3.27 -7.50
C TRP A 19 0.66 -4.46 -7.82
N PHE A 20 -0.30 -4.31 -8.75
CA PHE A 20 -1.13 -5.43 -9.19
C PHE A 20 -0.32 -6.52 -9.91
N VAL A 21 0.76 -6.15 -10.60
CA VAL A 21 1.71 -7.12 -11.16
C VAL A 21 2.39 -7.89 -10.04
N ILE A 22 2.89 -7.20 -9.01
CA ILE A 22 3.50 -7.82 -7.83
C ILE A 22 2.50 -8.75 -7.11
N LEU A 23 1.25 -8.33 -6.97
CA LEU A 23 0.19 -9.17 -6.41
C LEU A 23 0.00 -10.44 -7.24
N GLY A 24 -0.09 -10.35 -8.56
CA GLY A 24 -0.19 -11.52 -9.43
C GLY A 24 0.99 -12.47 -9.28
N LEU A 25 2.21 -11.93 -9.29
CA LEU A 25 3.44 -12.72 -9.09
C LEU A 25 3.51 -13.36 -7.70
N SER A 26 2.92 -12.73 -6.68
CA SER A 26 2.95 -13.27 -5.32
C SER A 26 2.25 -14.61 -5.21
N PHE A 27 1.24 -14.89 -6.05
CA PHE A 27 0.56 -16.20 -6.06
C PHE A 27 1.47 -17.35 -6.49
N MET A 28 2.55 -17.08 -7.23
CA MET A 28 3.55 -18.10 -7.60
C MET A 28 4.28 -18.66 -6.36
N SER A 29 4.23 -17.98 -5.21
CA SER A 29 4.78 -18.53 -3.96
C SER A 29 4.05 -19.81 -3.53
N PHE A 30 2.81 -20.01 -3.96
CA PHE A 30 2.03 -21.22 -3.69
C PHE A 30 2.46 -22.42 -4.54
N ASP A 31 3.27 -22.25 -5.59
CA ASP A 31 3.84 -23.37 -6.35
C ASP A 31 4.73 -24.26 -5.47
N ASN A 32 5.32 -23.67 -4.41
CA ASN A 32 6.07 -24.38 -3.36
C ASN A 32 5.18 -24.93 -2.23
N GLY A 33 3.86 -24.97 -2.44
CA GLY A 33 2.86 -25.46 -1.50
C GLY A 33 2.15 -24.34 -0.70
N VAL A 34 1.04 -24.71 -0.05
CA VAL A 34 0.26 -23.80 0.79
C VAL A 34 0.71 -23.96 2.24
N ASN A 35 1.45 -22.98 2.75
CA ASN A 35 1.87 -22.92 4.15
C ASN A 35 1.61 -21.51 4.74
N ALA A 36 1.76 -21.38 6.06
CA ALA A 36 1.49 -20.12 6.75
C ALA A 36 2.33 -18.94 6.23
N TYR A 37 3.59 -19.18 5.81
CA TYR A 37 4.46 -18.14 5.28
C TYR A 37 3.98 -17.62 3.93
N ASN A 38 3.58 -18.51 3.02
CA ASN A 38 3.08 -18.14 1.70
C ASN A 38 1.74 -17.39 1.81
N ILE A 39 0.85 -17.83 2.70
CA ILE A 39 -0.40 -17.11 3.00
C ILE A 39 -0.10 -15.71 3.56
N ALA A 40 0.82 -15.60 4.52
CA ALA A 40 1.22 -14.32 5.11
C ALA A 40 1.83 -13.38 4.06
N PHE A 41 2.64 -13.91 3.14
CA PHE A 41 3.24 -13.16 2.05
C PHE A 41 2.18 -12.56 1.11
N VAL A 42 1.33 -13.41 0.52
CA VAL A 42 0.29 -12.97 -0.42
C VAL A 42 -0.72 -12.04 0.27
N SER A 43 -1.12 -12.34 1.50
CA SER A 43 -2.04 -11.48 2.25
C SER A 43 -1.44 -10.10 2.53
N SER A 44 -0.15 -10.01 2.87
CA SER A 44 0.56 -8.74 3.08
C SER A 44 0.63 -7.89 1.80
N ILE A 45 0.82 -8.51 0.64
CA ILE A 45 0.81 -7.81 -0.66
C ILE A 45 -0.60 -7.36 -1.03
N SER A 46 -1.61 -8.20 -0.79
CA SER A 46 -3.01 -7.89 -1.06
C SER A 46 -3.58 -6.78 -0.15
N ALA A 47 -2.95 -6.53 0.99
CA ALA A 47 -3.38 -5.49 1.93
C ALA A 47 -3.14 -4.07 1.41
N TYR A 48 -2.20 -3.86 0.48
CA TYR A 48 -1.85 -2.51 0.01
C TYR A 48 -2.99 -1.77 -0.69
N PRO A 49 -3.69 -2.33 -1.71
CA PRO A 49 -4.84 -1.66 -2.31
C PRO A 49 -5.93 -1.31 -1.30
N LEU A 50 -6.19 -2.21 -0.33
CA LEU A 50 -7.15 -1.96 0.73
C LEU A 50 -6.70 -0.80 1.64
N ALA A 51 -5.42 -0.78 2.03
CA ALA A 51 -4.84 0.28 2.83
C ALA A 51 -4.91 1.64 2.11
N VAL A 52 -4.62 1.69 0.80
CA VAL A 52 -4.75 2.91 -0.02
C VAL A 52 -6.17 3.45 0.04
N ILE A 53 -7.19 2.61 -0.18
CA ILE A 53 -8.59 3.04 -0.19
C ILE A 53 -9.02 3.52 1.20
N VAL A 54 -8.80 2.71 2.24
CA VAL A 54 -9.25 3.00 3.60
C VAL A 54 -8.55 4.26 4.14
N CYS A 55 -7.23 4.37 3.98
CA CYS A 55 -6.48 5.54 4.43
C CYS A 55 -6.89 6.81 3.68
N SER A 56 -7.17 6.71 2.38
CA SER A 56 -7.66 7.84 1.59
C SER A 56 -8.98 8.35 2.15
N ILE A 57 -9.95 7.47 2.34
CA ILE A 57 -11.28 7.82 2.87
C ILE A 57 -11.17 8.46 4.27
N ILE A 58 -10.44 7.82 5.20
CA ILE A 58 -10.28 8.32 6.57
C ILE A 58 -9.58 9.69 6.57
N SER A 59 -8.56 9.89 5.74
CA SER A 59 -7.84 11.17 5.66
C SER A 59 -8.74 12.33 5.23
N TRP A 60 -9.72 12.08 4.36
CA TRP A 60 -10.69 13.09 3.93
C TRP A 60 -11.65 13.49 5.05
N PHE A 61 -12.13 12.53 5.84
CA PHE A 61 -12.97 12.80 7.01
C PHE A 61 -12.21 13.61 8.08
N LEU A 62 -10.93 13.33 8.28
CA LEU A 62 -10.12 13.99 9.31
C LEU A 62 -9.58 15.38 8.90
N ARG A 63 -9.73 15.79 7.63
CA ARG A 63 -9.02 16.97 7.09
C ARG A 63 -9.37 18.29 7.81
N GLU A 64 -10.61 18.44 8.28
CA GLU A 64 -11.11 19.73 8.80
C GLU A 64 -10.76 19.94 10.26
N GLY A 65 -10.90 18.89 11.10
CA GLY A 65 -10.65 18.97 12.54
C GLY A 65 -9.25 18.53 12.98
N LYS A 66 -8.61 17.57 12.30
CA LYS A 66 -7.36 16.93 12.75
C LYS A 66 -6.34 16.81 11.61
N LYS A 67 -5.92 17.94 11.08
CA LYS A 67 -4.98 18.05 9.93
C LYS A 67 -3.73 17.18 10.06
N ARG A 68 -3.08 17.12 11.24
CA ARG A 68 -1.89 16.28 11.46
C ARG A 68 -2.21 14.80 11.34
N VAL A 69 -3.33 14.35 11.93
CA VAL A 69 -3.76 12.94 11.88
C VAL A 69 -4.14 12.55 10.46
N ALA A 70 -4.84 13.43 9.72
CA ALA A 70 -5.17 13.20 8.32
C ALA A 70 -3.92 12.93 7.46
N VAL A 71 -2.83 13.67 7.70
CA VAL A 71 -1.56 13.47 6.99
C VAL A 71 -0.91 12.13 7.39
N ILE A 72 -0.85 11.81 8.69
CA ILE A 72 -0.25 10.56 9.17
C ILE A 72 -1.00 9.34 8.59
N VAL A 73 -2.33 9.34 8.63
CA VAL A 73 -3.14 8.26 8.07
C VAL A 73 -2.91 8.15 6.56
N ASN A 74 -2.87 9.27 5.85
CA ASN A 74 -2.63 9.27 4.41
C ASN A 74 -1.21 8.80 4.03
N LEU A 75 -0.22 8.91 4.92
CA LEU A 75 1.14 8.42 4.69
C LEU A 75 1.30 6.92 4.94
N PHE A 76 0.34 6.27 5.61
CA PHE A 76 0.44 4.86 5.95
C PHE A 76 0.66 3.94 4.73
N PRO A 77 -0.02 4.11 3.58
CA PRO A 77 0.24 3.29 2.40
C PRO A 77 1.65 3.44 1.82
N VAL A 78 2.36 4.55 2.08
CA VAL A 78 3.75 4.74 1.62
C VAL A 78 4.68 3.69 2.23
N LEU A 79 4.37 3.19 3.43
CA LEU A 79 5.19 2.17 4.10
C LEU A 79 5.32 0.89 3.27
N TRP A 80 4.28 0.50 2.53
CA TRP A 80 4.36 -0.63 1.59
C TRP A 80 5.27 -0.34 0.42
N VAL A 81 5.14 0.83 -0.19
CA VAL A 81 5.95 1.22 -1.36
C VAL A 81 7.42 1.29 -0.98
N ILE A 82 7.75 1.92 0.15
CA ILE A 82 9.13 2.01 0.66
C ILE A 82 9.63 0.63 1.08
N GLY A 83 8.86 -0.11 1.88
CA GLY A 83 9.28 -1.42 2.37
C GLY A 83 9.58 -2.39 1.23
N PHE A 84 8.69 -2.45 0.24
CA PHE A 84 8.88 -3.30 -0.94
C PHE A 84 9.99 -2.79 -1.86
N GLY A 85 10.10 -1.47 -2.05
CA GLY A 85 11.19 -0.87 -2.81
C GLY A 85 12.56 -1.15 -2.21
N LEU A 86 12.70 -1.08 -0.88
CA LEU A 86 13.93 -1.42 -0.17
C LEU A 86 14.23 -2.92 -0.31
N LEU A 87 13.24 -3.79 -0.14
CA LEU A 87 13.43 -5.23 -0.36
C LEU A 87 13.96 -5.51 -1.77
N MET A 88 13.39 -4.88 -2.79
CA MET A 88 13.87 -5.03 -4.16
C MET A 88 15.30 -4.50 -4.36
N LEU A 89 15.69 -3.40 -3.70
CA LEU A 89 17.04 -2.86 -3.82
C LEU A 89 18.13 -3.67 -3.11
N PHE A 90 17.79 -4.37 -2.03
CA PHE A 90 18.75 -5.14 -1.23
C PHE A 90 18.82 -6.63 -1.58
N PHE A 91 17.76 -7.18 -2.18
CA PHE A 91 17.64 -8.63 -2.45
C PHE A 91 17.57 -8.97 -3.95
N VAL A 92 17.68 -7.98 -4.85
CA VAL A 92 17.91 -8.17 -6.30
C VAL A 92 19.35 -7.76 -6.62
#